data_AF-G0NEX0-F1
#
_entry.id   AF-G0NEX0-F1
#
_cell.length_a   1.000
_cell.length_b   1.000
_cell.length_c   1.000
_cell.angle_alpha   90.00
_cell.angle_beta   90.00
_cell.angle_gamma   90.00
#
_symmetry.space_group_name_H-M   'P 1'
#
loop_
_entity.id
_entity.type
_entity.pdbx_description
1 polymer ?
#
loop_
_entity_poly.entity_id
_entity_poly.type
_entity_poly.pdbx_seq_one_letter_code
_entity_poly.pdbx_strand_id
1 'polypeptide(L)'
;MLIFTLTLLLTSPSIVFTVPESCFLPEMRTKAKNCVDQLIPMQNNLRFALDGTWKSHNITRDIIQFCDKALDCYNTLQVCAGIDKTLISNMDGVCALYSFKSGKFNDCYEKIGSNSYDNCVYSFFMSPVYIDAPNNRQRCQSLKSNGKCVKSKAQSSCSKDYANDFEDHLDGQLKRFSCKN
;
A
#
# COMPACT_ATOMS: atom_id res chain seq x y z
N MET A 1 -13.81 8.10 2.10
CA MET A 1 -13.80 7.00 1.11
C MET A 1 -12.36 6.58 0.82
N LEU A 2 -11.83 5.64 1.62
CA LEU A 2 -10.55 4.90 1.43
C LEU A 2 -10.60 3.93 0.24
N ILE A 3 -11.77 3.84 -0.39
CA ILE A 3 -12.16 2.80 -1.33
C ILE A 3 -11.50 3.04 -2.69
N PHE A 4 -11.33 4.29 -3.13
CA PHE A 4 -10.99 4.61 -4.54
C PHE A 4 -9.60 4.16 -4.99
N THR A 5 -8.55 4.30 -4.17
CA THR A 5 -7.18 3.96 -4.58
C THR A 5 -6.89 2.47 -4.42
N LEU A 6 -7.47 1.83 -3.41
CA LEU A 6 -7.44 0.37 -3.32
C LEU A 6 -8.31 -0.26 -4.41
N THR A 7 -9.49 0.31 -4.71
CA THR A 7 -10.27 -0.13 -5.87
C THR A 7 -9.50 0.06 -7.17
N LEU A 8 -8.75 1.13 -7.42
CA LEU A 8 -7.93 1.25 -8.64
C LEU A 8 -6.88 0.12 -8.82
N LEU A 9 -6.29 -0.35 -7.71
CA LEU A 9 -5.43 -1.55 -7.70
C LEU A 9 -6.20 -2.87 -7.87
N LEU A 10 -7.50 -2.87 -7.57
CA LEU A 10 -8.39 -4.04 -7.60
C LEU A 10 -9.34 -4.08 -8.82
N THR A 11 -9.52 -2.98 -9.54
CA THR A 11 -10.42 -2.76 -10.69
C THR A 11 -9.67 -2.56 -11.99
N SER A 12 -8.33 -2.50 -11.96
CA SER A 12 -7.52 -2.69 -13.15
C SER A 12 -7.95 -4.02 -13.79
N PRO A 13 -8.22 -4.04 -15.11
CA PRO A 13 -8.99 -5.08 -15.76
C PRO A 13 -8.21 -6.38 -15.71
N SER A 14 -8.44 -7.16 -14.65
CA SER A 14 -7.65 -8.33 -14.30
C SER A 14 -6.15 -8.04 -14.39
N ILE A 15 -5.49 -7.81 -13.25
CA ILE A 15 -4.17 -8.44 -13.12
C ILE A 15 -4.51 -9.91 -13.29
N VAL A 16 -4.45 -10.39 -14.54
CA VAL A 16 -4.70 -11.77 -14.87
C VAL A 16 -3.52 -12.44 -14.21
N PHE A 17 -3.72 -12.87 -12.97
CA PHE A 17 -2.86 -13.76 -12.23
C PHE A 17 -2.91 -15.11 -12.99
N THR A 18 -2.40 -15.10 -14.20
CA THR A 18 -2.09 -16.29 -14.97
C THR A 18 -0.63 -16.53 -14.70
N VAL A 19 -0.30 -17.75 -14.34
CA VAL A 19 1.10 -18.18 -14.31
C VAL A 19 1.55 -18.20 -15.77
N PRO A 20 2.44 -17.29 -16.21
CA PRO A 20 2.84 -17.31 -17.60
C PRO A 20 3.63 -18.58 -17.89
N GLU A 21 3.57 -19.02 -19.14
CA GLU A 21 4.30 -20.19 -19.60
C GLU A 21 5.82 -20.04 -19.44
N SER A 22 6.30 -18.79 -19.30
CA SER A 22 7.70 -18.45 -19.02
C SER A 22 8.20 -18.89 -17.64
N CYS A 23 7.31 -19.31 -16.73
CA CYS A 23 7.69 -19.94 -15.48
C CYS A 23 8.03 -21.42 -15.74
N PHE A 24 9.12 -21.67 -16.47
CA PHE A 24 9.52 -22.99 -16.99
C PHE A 24 9.99 -23.97 -15.91
N LEU A 25 10.47 -23.48 -14.76
CA LEU A 25 10.86 -24.35 -13.65
C LEU A 25 9.61 -24.89 -12.92
N PRO A 26 9.41 -26.22 -12.82
CA PRO A 26 8.22 -26.82 -12.21
C PRO A 26 7.91 -26.33 -10.79
N GLU A 27 8.96 -26.09 -9.98
CA GLU A 27 8.85 -25.55 -8.63
C GLU A 27 8.33 -24.11 -8.63
N MET A 28 8.84 -23.27 -9.54
CA MET A 28 8.39 -21.88 -9.69
C MET A 28 6.96 -21.82 -10.22
N ARG A 29 6.59 -22.71 -11.14
CA ARG A 29 5.22 -22.82 -11.66
C ARG A 29 4.23 -23.20 -10.55
N THR A 30 4.61 -24.16 -9.71
CA THR A 30 3.81 -24.57 -8.54
C THR A 30 3.69 -23.44 -7.54
N LYS A 31 4.79 -22.75 -7.21
CA LYS A 31 4.77 -21.61 -6.28
C LYS A 31 3.90 -20.46 -6.82
N ALA A 32 4.04 -20.14 -8.10
CA ALA A 32 3.22 -19.14 -8.78
C ALA A 32 1.74 -19.52 -8.75
N LYS A 33 1.39 -20.76 -9.10
CA LYS A 33 0.00 -21.25 -9.09
C LYS A 33 -0.62 -21.18 -7.68
N ASN A 34 0.07 -21.73 -6.69
CA ASN A 34 -0.38 -21.69 -5.30
C ASN A 34 -0.58 -20.25 -4.82
N CYS A 35 0.25 -19.33 -5.32
CA CYS A 35 0.13 -17.95 -4.97
C CYS A 35 -1.11 -17.28 -5.59
N VAL A 36 -1.32 -17.48 -6.89
CA VAL A 36 -2.53 -17.02 -7.60
C VAL A 36 -3.79 -17.55 -6.93
N ASP A 37 -3.82 -18.85 -6.62
CA ASP A 37 -4.97 -19.54 -6.02
C ASP A 37 -5.31 -18.98 -4.62
N GLN A 38 -4.32 -18.45 -3.89
CA GLN A 38 -4.52 -17.79 -2.59
C GLN A 38 -4.89 -16.32 -2.73
N LEU A 39 -4.29 -15.59 -3.68
CA LEU A 39 -4.51 -14.15 -3.82
C LEU A 39 -5.89 -13.80 -4.34
N ILE A 40 -6.42 -14.54 -5.31
CA ILE A 40 -7.71 -14.23 -5.92
C ILE A 40 -8.85 -14.22 -4.87
N PRO A 41 -9.00 -15.24 -4.01
CA PRO A 41 -9.99 -15.22 -2.94
C PRO A 41 -9.80 -14.06 -1.96
N MET A 42 -8.55 -13.77 -1.56
CA MET A 42 -8.25 -12.66 -0.64
C MET A 42 -8.61 -11.31 -1.25
N GLN A 43 -8.27 -11.12 -2.53
CA GLN A 43 -8.61 -9.94 -3.32
C GLN A 43 -10.12 -9.74 -3.40
N ASN A 44 -10.87 -10.81 -3.70
CA ASN A 44 -12.32 -10.78 -3.78
C ASN A 44 -12.95 -10.45 -2.41
N ASN A 45 -12.49 -11.09 -1.33
CA ASN A 45 -12.98 -10.81 0.02
C ASN A 45 -12.73 -9.35 0.42
N LEU A 46 -11.56 -8.79 0.11
CA LEU A 46 -11.27 -7.39 0.35
C LEU A 46 -12.17 -6.48 -0.48
N ARG A 47 -12.37 -6.79 -1.77
CA ARG A 47 -13.30 -6.04 -2.63
C ARG A 47 -14.70 -6.04 -2.03
N PHE A 48 -15.23 -7.21 -1.67
CA PHE A 48 -16.54 -7.32 -1.05
C PHE A 48 -16.64 -6.60 0.31
N ALA A 49 -15.56 -6.62 1.10
CA ALA A 49 -15.48 -5.88 2.36
C ALA A 49 -15.60 -4.37 2.14
N LEU A 50 -14.89 -3.86 1.13
CA LEU A 50 -14.82 -2.43 0.82
C LEU A 50 -16.09 -1.92 0.15
N ASP A 51 -16.74 -2.77 -0.65
CA ASP A 51 -18.04 -2.50 -1.26
C ASP A 51 -19.19 -2.63 -0.24
N GLY A 52 -18.90 -3.06 1.00
CA GLY A 52 -19.89 -3.26 2.06
C GLY A 52 -20.79 -4.48 1.85
N THR A 53 -20.48 -5.33 0.88
CA THR A 53 -21.23 -6.54 0.52
C THR A 53 -20.82 -7.76 1.35
N TRP A 54 -19.68 -7.68 2.05
CA TRP A 54 -19.25 -8.64 3.05
C TRP A 54 -18.73 -7.90 4.29
N LYS A 55 -18.94 -8.45 5.48
CA LYS A 55 -18.39 -7.88 6.72
C LYS A 55 -17.13 -8.62 7.11
N SER A 56 -15.98 -7.98 6.89
CA SER A 56 -14.74 -8.40 7.52
C SER A 56 -14.85 -8.27 9.04
N HIS A 57 -14.33 -9.27 9.75
CA HIS A 57 -14.20 -9.20 11.22
C HIS A 57 -13.12 -8.18 11.63
N ASN A 58 -12.09 -8.01 10.79
CA ASN A 58 -11.01 -7.05 10.99
C ASN A 58 -10.40 -6.68 9.64
N ILE A 59 -10.94 -5.63 9.02
CA ILE A 59 -10.56 -5.21 7.66
C ILE A 59 -9.08 -4.83 7.56
N THR A 60 -8.54 -4.23 8.62
CA THR A 60 -7.13 -3.88 8.73
C THR A 60 -6.24 -5.12 8.65
N ARG A 61 -6.56 -6.15 9.43
CA ARG A 61 -5.82 -7.42 9.42
C ARG A 61 -5.91 -8.09 8.05
N ASP A 62 -7.09 -8.09 7.44
CA ASP A 62 -7.28 -8.72 6.13
C ASP A 62 -6.47 -8.00 5.03
N ILE A 63 -6.36 -6.66 5.09
CA ILE A 63 -5.51 -5.87 4.20
C ILE A 63 -4.02 -6.20 4.40
N ILE A 64 -3.55 -6.28 5.65
CA ILE A 64 -2.15 -6.62 5.95
C ILE A 64 -1.82 -8.04 5.45
N GLN A 65 -2.69 -9.01 5.71
CA GLN A 65 -2.49 -10.38 5.23
C GLN A 65 -2.45 -10.45 3.71
N PHE A 66 -3.33 -9.72 3.02
CA PHE A 66 -3.30 -9.63 1.56
C PHE A 66 -1.99 -9.01 1.08
N CYS A 67 -1.53 -7.94 1.73
CA CYS A 67 -0.28 -7.28 1.42
C CYS A 67 0.93 -8.21 1.49
N ASP A 68 1.09 -8.95 2.60
CA ASP A 68 2.19 -9.88 2.79
C ASP A 68 2.18 -10.98 1.71
N LYS A 69 1.00 -11.54 1.44
CA LYS A 69 0.82 -12.57 0.41
C LYS A 69 1.04 -12.03 -0.99
N ALA A 70 0.57 -10.83 -1.29
CA ALA A 70 0.70 -10.21 -2.59
C ALA A 70 2.16 -9.92 -2.91
N LEU A 71 2.93 -9.40 -1.95
CA LEU A 71 4.34 -9.12 -2.12
C LEU A 71 5.18 -10.38 -2.35
N ASP A 72 4.98 -11.45 -1.57
CA ASP A 72 5.66 -12.73 -1.83
C ASP A 72 5.29 -13.29 -3.22
N CYS A 73 4.03 -13.11 -3.62
CA CYS A 73 3.57 -13.49 -4.95
C CYS A 73 4.29 -12.75 -6.06
N TYR A 74 4.27 -11.43 -6.00
CA TYR A 74 4.80 -10.61 -7.07
C TYR A 74 6.32 -10.76 -7.14
N ASN A 75 7.02 -10.95 -6.01
CA ASN A 75 8.44 -11.26 -6.02
C ASN A 75 8.72 -12.62 -6.69
N THR A 76 7.90 -13.64 -6.39
CA THR A 76 8.01 -14.96 -7.04
C THR A 76 7.75 -14.86 -8.55
N LEU A 77 6.72 -14.13 -8.93
CA LEU A 77 6.37 -13.90 -10.32
C LEU A 77 7.39 -12.98 -11.03
N GLN A 78 8.04 -12.04 -10.34
CA GLN A 78 9.08 -11.20 -10.93
C GLN A 78 10.21 -12.06 -11.52
N VAL A 79 10.59 -13.12 -10.80
CA VAL A 79 11.66 -14.04 -11.20
C VAL A 79 11.27 -14.84 -12.46
N CYS A 80 9.99 -15.16 -12.65
CA CYS A 80 9.56 -16.11 -13.69
C CYS A 80 8.70 -15.51 -14.82
N ALA A 81 8.05 -14.38 -14.57
CA ALA A 81 7.12 -13.67 -15.45
C ALA A 81 7.61 -12.28 -15.85
N GLY A 82 8.72 -11.80 -15.26
CA GLY A 82 9.24 -10.46 -15.54
C GLY A 82 8.27 -9.35 -15.13
N ILE A 83 7.46 -9.57 -14.08
CA ILE A 83 6.57 -8.54 -13.55
C ILE A 83 7.35 -7.25 -13.27
N ASP A 84 6.73 -6.12 -13.61
CA ASP A 84 7.32 -4.80 -13.43
C ASP A 84 7.68 -4.55 -11.96
N LYS A 85 8.98 -4.29 -11.71
CA LYS A 85 9.50 -3.92 -10.38
C LYS A 85 8.83 -2.66 -9.82
N THR A 86 8.33 -1.79 -10.69
CA THR A 86 7.57 -0.59 -10.32
C THR A 86 6.24 -0.96 -9.68
N LEU A 87 5.54 -1.98 -10.20
CA LEU A 87 4.30 -2.48 -9.61
C LEU A 87 4.57 -3.05 -8.21
N ILE A 88 5.65 -3.81 -8.05
CA ILE A 88 6.07 -4.40 -6.76
C ILE A 88 6.39 -3.30 -5.75
N SER A 89 7.18 -2.30 -6.16
CA SER A 89 7.52 -1.14 -5.32
C SER A 89 6.29 -0.33 -4.92
N ASN A 90 5.33 -0.11 -5.84
CA ASN A 90 4.07 0.57 -5.53
C ASN A 90 3.25 -0.23 -4.51
N MET A 91 3.10 -1.54 -4.70
CA MET A 91 2.39 -2.41 -3.77
C MET A 91 3.05 -2.41 -2.39
N ASP A 92 4.38 -2.53 -2.32
CA ASP A 92 5.14 -2.50 -1.07
C ASP A 92 4.96 -1.15 -0.35
N GLY A 93 4.92 -0.05 -1.11
CA GLY A 93 4.65 1.28 -0.56
C GLY A 93 3.27 1.40 0.09
N VAL A 94 2.22 0.92 -0.58
CA VAL A 94 0.85 0.85 -0.03
C VAL A 94 0.82 0.00 1.24
N CYS A 95 1.41 -1.20 1.17
CA CYS A 95 1.39 -2.15 2.25
C CYS A 95 2.13 -1.66 3.49
N ALA A 96 3.30 -1.04 3.30
CA ALA A 96 4.03 -0.40 4.36
C ALA A 96 3.24 0.76 4.99
N LEU A 97 2.51 1.55 4.19
CA LEU A 97 1.67 2.64 4.67
C LEU A 97 0.52 2.13 5.54
N TYR A 98 -0.22 1.12 5.09
CA TYR A 98 -1.31 0.52 5.86
C TYR A 98 -0.81 -0.10 7.17
N SER A 99 0.30 -0.83 7.13
CA SER A 99 0.89 -1.46 8.31
C SER A 99 1.36 -0.44 9.32
N PHE A 100 2.02 0.64 8.87
CA PHE A 100 2.43 1.74 9.74
C PHE A 100 1.23 2.46 10.37
N LYS A 101 0.26 2.85 9.52
CA LYS A 101 -0.95 3.57 9.93
C LYS A 101 -1.74 2.79 10.99
N SER A 102 -1.94 1.50 10.78
CA SER A 102 -2.77 0.66 11.65
C SER A 102 -2.04 0.02 12.82
N GLY A 103 -0.71 -0.02 12.77
CA GLY A 103 0.14 -0.43 13.86
C GLY A 103 0.57 0.76 14.69
N LYS A 104 1.88 1.03 14.68
CA LYS A 104 2.52 2.00 15.58
C LYS A 104 1.99 3.43 15.49
N PHE A 105 1.31 3.81 14.40
CA PHE A 105 0.80 5.17 14.21
C PHE A 105 -0.70 5.32 14.44
N ASN A 106 -1.42 4.26 14.82
CA ASN A 106 -2.90 4.25 14.86
C ASN A 106 -3.47 5.35 15.77
N ASP A 107 -3.01 5.40 17.02
CA ASP A 107 -3.55 6.35 18.00
C ASP A 107 -3.29 7.81 17.59
N CYS A 108 -2.15 8.09 16.95
CA CYS A 108 -1.86 9.41 16.43
C CYS A 108 -2.69 9.73 15.19
N TYR A 109 -2.85 8.75 14.28
CA TYR A 109 -3.69 8.88 13.09
C TYR A 109 -5.13 9.25 13.46
N GLU A 110 -5.72 8.60 14.46
CA GLU A 110 -7.07 8.91 14.96
C GLU A 110 -7.16 10.35 15.49
N LYS A 111 -6.14 10.81 16.22
CA LYS A 111 -6.07 12.19 16.76
C LYS A 111 -5.91 13.27 15.69
N ILE A 112 -5.06 13.03 14.68
CA ILE A 112 -4.84 14.02 13.60
C ILE A 112 -5.91 13.96 12.50
N GLY A 113 -6.62 12.83 12.36
CA GLY A 113 -7.67 12.63 11.38
C GLY A 113 -9.06 13.08 11.83
N SER A 114 -9.32 13.13 13.14
CA SER A 114 -10.64 13.47 13.71
C SER A 114 -11.01 14.96 13.62
N ASN A 115 -10.03 15.87 13.58
CA ASN A 115 -10.28 17.32 13.64
C ASN A 115 -10.09 18.05 12.31
N SER A 116 -9.73 17.36 11.24
CA SER A 116 -9.46 18.02 9.99
C SER A 116 -9.58 17.06 8.81
N TYR A 117 -10.47 17.39 7.88
CA TYR A 117 -10.26 17.13 6.45
C TYR A 117 -9.02 17.92 5.95
N ASP A 118 -7.92 17.88 6.71
CA ASP A 118 -6.69 18.53 6.33
C ASP A 118 -6.12 17.77 5.17
N ASN A 119 -6.02 18.49 4.08
CA ASN A 119 -5.80 17.97 2.75
C ASN A 119 -4.57 17.05 2.70
N CYS A 120 -3.56 17.32 3.54
CA CYS A 120 -2.31 16.56 3.56
C CYS A 120 -2.40 15.18 4.27
N VAL A 121 -3.11 15.05 5.40
CA VAL A 121 -3.24 13.77 6.13
C VAL A 121 -4.07 12.80 5.28
N TYR A 122 -5.18 13.30 4.73
CA TYR A 122 -6.01 12.56 3.80
C TYR A 122 -5.23 12.15 2.54
N SER A 123 -4.49 13.09 1.93
CA SER A 123 -3.67 12.82 0.73
C SER A 123 -2.44 11.95 0.99
N PHE A 124 -2.03 11.78 2.25
CA PHE A 124 -0.94 10.86 2.58
C PHE A 124 -1.46 9.45 2.84
N PHE A 125 -2.54 9.30 3.62
CA PHE A 125 -3.00 8.00 4.13
C PHE A 125 -4.25 7.43 3.45
N MET A 126 -5.13 8.24 2.88
CA MET A 126 -6.44 7.78 2.38
C MET A 126 -6.55 7.80 0.86
N SER A 127 -5.91 8.76 0.21
CA SER A 127 -5.71 8.76 -1.23
C SER A 127 -4.23 8.96 -1.44
N PRO A 128 -3.41 7.89 -1.57
CA PRO A 128 -1.98 8.06 -1.81
C PRO A 128 -1.77 8.64 -3.21
N VAL A 129 -2.03 9.94 -3.36
CA VAL A 129 -1.93 10.72 -4.61
C VAL A 129 -0.53 10.59 -5.22
N TYR A 130 0.46 10.26 -4.41
CA TYR A 130 1.81 10.00 -4.86
C TYR A 130 1.96 8.68 -5.63
N ILE A 131 1.09 7.69 -5.42
CA ILE A 131 1.10 6.42 -6.16
C ILE A 131 0.57 6.65 -7.57
N ASP A 132 -0.57 7.34 -7.68
CA ASP A 132 -1.21 7.70 -8.95
C ASP A 132 -0.54 8.90 -9.66
N ALA A 133 0.56 9.42 -9.10
CA ALA A 133 1.26 10.55 -9.67
C ALA A 133 1.76 10.22 -11.10
N PRO A 134 1.55 11.11 -12.09
CA PRO A 134 1.88 10.86 -13.49
C PRO A 134 3.36 10.59 -13.77
N ASN A 135 4.24 11.10 -12.92
CA ASN A 135 5.68 10.91 -13.02
C ASN A 135 6.35 10.96 -11.65
N ASN A 136 7.60 10.47 -11.60
CA ASN A 136 8.35 10.37 -10.35
C ASN A 136 8.61 11.73 -9.69
N ARG A 137 8.76 12.81 -10.47
CA ARG A 137 8.97 14.16 -9.91
C ARG A 137 7.75 14.60 -9.09
N GLN A 138 6.56 14.48 -9.66
CA GLN A 138 5.30 14.81 -8.98
C GLN A 138 5.05 13.89 -7.78
N ARG A 139 5.34 12.59 -7.91
CA ARG A 139 5.29 11.63 -6.79
C ARG A 139 6.12 12.12 -5.60
N CYS A 140 7.40 12.40 -5.84
CA CYS A 140 8.33 12.80 -4.80
C CYS A 140 7.99 14.16 -4.19
N GLN A 141 7.51 15.11 -5.00
CA GLN A 141 7.03 16.39 -4.49
C GLN A 141 5.82 16.22 -3.57
N SER A 142 4.84 15.40 -3.96
CA SER A 142 3.67 15.10 -3.14
C SER A 142 4.04 14.37 -1.85
N LEU A 143 4.92 13.35 -1.92
CA LEU A 143 5.42 12.63 -0.75
C LEU A 143 6.10 13.56 0.25
N LYS A 144 7.04 14.40 -0.21
CA LYS A 144 7.77 15.34 0.65
C LYS A 144 6.83 16.39 1.25
N SER A 145 5.97 16.99 0.44
CA SER A 145 5.07 18.06 0.88
C SER A 145 4.05 17.55 1.91
N ASN A 146 3.33 16.48 1.58
CA ASN A 146 2.34 15.89 2.47
C ASN A 146 3.02 15.28 3.70
N GLY A 147 4.17 14.64 3.53
CA GLY A 147 4.97 14.09 4.63
C GLY A 147 5.40 15.14 5.64
N LYS A 148 5.94 16.28 5.19
CA LYS A 148 6.30 17.39 6.08
C LYS A 148 5.11 17.90 6.88
N CYS A 149 3.95 18.02 6.23
CA CYS A 149 2.71 18.44 6.88
C CYS A 149 2.25 17.44 7.95
N VAL A 150 2.21 16.14 7.63
CA VAL A 150 1.82 15.09 8.57
C VAL A 150 2.79 15.02 9.76
N LYS A 151 4.11 15.12 9.52
CA LYS A 151 5.11 15.18 10.58
C LYS A 151 4.85 16.35 11.54
N SER A 152 4.60 17.54 10.99
CA SER A 152 4.29 18.73 11.80
C SER A 152 3.04 18.54 12.65
N LYS A 153 2.01 17.88 12.12
CA LYS A 153 0.78 17.56 12.85
C LYS A 153 0.99 16.50 13.93
N ALA A 154 1.75 15.45 13.63
CA ALA A 154 2.11 14.43 14.61
C ALA A 154 2.85 15.07 15.79
N GLN A 155 3.78 15.99 15.50
CA GLN A 155 4.52 16.74 16.52
C GLN A 155 3.61 17.62 17.39
N SER A 156 2.64 18.32 16.79
CA SER A 156 1.78 19.26 17.50
C SER A 156 0.61 18.60 18.25
N SER A 157 0.07 17.51 17.74
CA SER A 157 -1.19 16.92 18.20
C SER A 157 -1.02 15.55 18.87
N CYS A 158 0.13 14.90 18.71
CA CYS A 158 0.43 13.61 19.31
C CYS A 158 1.63 13.75 20.27
N SER A 159 2.85 13.58 19.74
CA SER A 159 4.09 13.71 20.50
C SER A 159 5.29 13.79 19.55
N LYS A 160 6.46 14.09 20.11
CA LYS A 160 7.73 14.03 19.37
C LYS A 160 8.05 12.62 18.88
N ASP A 161 7.74 11.60 19.68
CA ASP A 161 8.01 10.21 19.31
C ASP A 161 7.20 9.78 18.08
N TYR A 162 5.91 10.14 18.03
CA TYR A 162 5.08 9.92 16.84
C TYR A 162 5.60 10.66 15.61
N ALA A 163 6.13 11.87 15.78
CA ALA A 163 6.72 12.63 14.67
C ALA A 163 8.00 11.97 14.14
N ASN A 164 8.84 11.42 15.02
CA ASN A 164 10.03 10.66 14.65
C ASN A 164 9.65 9.34 13.96
N ASP A 165 8.69 8.61 14.51
CA ASP A 165 8.17 7.37 13.92
C ASP A 165 7.62 7.58 12.51
N PHE A 166 6.96 8.71 12.29
CA PHE A 166 6.48 9.13 10.98
C PHE A 166 7.61 9.55 10.04
N GLU A 167 8.63 10.26 10.53
CA GLU A 167 9.80 10.63 9.74
C GLU A 167 10.54 9.39 9.23
N ASP A 168 10.78 8.39 10.09
CA ASP A 168 11.39 7.13 9.69
C ASP A 168 10.57 6.41 8.60
N HIS A 169 9.24 6.43 8.74
CA HIS A 169 8.34 5.88 7.73
C HIS A 169 8.43 6.65 6.41
N LEU A 170 8.40 7.99 6.45
CA LEU A 170 8.51 8.85 5.29
C LEU A 170 9.83 8.62 4.55
N ASP A 171 10.94 8.53 5.26
CA ASP A 171 12.25 8.22 4.70
C ASP A 171 12.27 6.86 4.00
N GLY A 172 11.62 5.86 4.60
CA GLY A 172 11.40 4.56 3.96
C GLY A 172 10.65 4.67 2.63
N GLN A 173 9.56 5.45 2.60
CA GLN A 173 8.79 5.68 1.36
C GLN A 173 9.60 6.45 0.30
N LEU A 174 10.33 7.50 0.70
CA LEU A 174 11.17 8.27 -0.22
C LEU A 174 12.26 7.40 -0.85
N LYS A 175 12.90 6.52 -0.07
CA LYS A 175 13.89 5.55 -0.58
C LYS A 175 13.25 4.55 -1.54
N ARG A 176 12.11 3.96 -1.17
CA ARG A 176 11.37 2.99 -1.99
C ARG A 176 11.02 3.54 -3.37
N PHE A 177 10.62 4.81 -3.44
CA PHE A 177 10.25 5.48 -4.68
C PHE A 177 11.41 6.24 -5.35
N SER A 178 12.66 6.03 -4.92
CA SER A 178 13.84 6.68 -5.49
C SER A 178 13.72 8.20 -5.56
N CYS A 179 13.12 8.79 -4.54
CA CYS A 179 13.00 10.23 -4.39
C CYS A 179 14.34 10.80 -3.90
N LYS A 180 15.09 11.43 -4.81
CA LYS A 180 16.31 12.16 -4.46
C LYS A 180 15.98 13.31 -3.51
N ASN A 181 16.86 13.59 -2.55
CA ASN A 181 16.75 14.73 -1.65
C ASN A 181 16.77 16.05 -2.41
#